data_AF-G0GFD8-F1
#
_entry.id   AF-G0GFD8-F1
#
_cell.length_a   1.000
_cell.length_b   1.000
_cell.length_c   1.000
_cell.angle_alpha   90.00
_cell.angle_beta   90.00
_cell.angle_gamma   90.00
#
_symmetry.space_group_name_H-M   'P 1'
#
loop_
_entity.id
_entity.type
_entity.pdbx_description
1 polymer ?
#
loop_
_entity_poly.entity_id
_entity_poly.type
_entity_poly.pdbx_seq_one_letter_code
_entity_poly.pdbx_strand_id
1 'polypeptide(L)'
;MGLEKMRNLVHVLCAVLILVPVSAQERLLYPSFLKVAVKENEVKLTWRDVDEISGERYRIYRHGYQINDQTFEGAVLAGEVDEGVQFFLDTPRPGGDYYYAVLAVDREGREHRVFIPFRNTTVSPVSISAEALPSTAEVLSLSGRVEGSTIVLTFRASREDRTLVIYRHTRPFTSPADLREAVPVDRVPSSETSYLDQPVPGIPYYYAVVDSLELERGATAFVAGKNTTGSPLEIPLEKAVMSLPEAPSRSLREAPLPYLAPATGSSARSVLPQRRVPLTLSTRKSLEQMLSSLPPPARVPPSPELLPEEEGGSPETAIEAALKSIAADLSSPQTWAASEQALLNLLSLTESSELEARIFFYLGQVLFFQGKKEQAVLSFLMARDTYYVETTRWLRRILSP
;
A
#
# COMPACT_ATOMS: atom_id res chain seq x y z
N MET A 1 82.49 -38.53 56.34
CA MET A 1 82.25 -39.37 55.16
C MET A 1 80.91 -38.97 54.56
N GLY A 2 80.89 -37.82 53.92
CA GLY A 2 79.68 -37.10 53.54
C GLY A 2 80.15 -35.75 52.99
N LEU A 3 80.02 -35.59 51.67
CA LEU A 3 79.93 -34.36 50.87
C LEU A 3 80.37 -34.56 49.40
N GLU A 4 80.80 -35.76 48.98
CA GLU A 4 81.28 -35.98 47.59
C GLU A 4 80.36 -36.81 46.68
N LYS A 5 79.16 -37.19 47.15
CA LYS A 5 78.16 -37.88 46.29
C LYS A 5 77.04 -36.97 45.76
N MET A 6 77.20 -35.66 45.89
CA MET A 6 76.17 -34.67 45.50
C MET A 6 76.70 -33.64 44.49
N ARG A 7 77.57 -34.07 43.55
CA ARG A 7 78.09 -33.16 42.50
C ARG A 7 78.13 -33.76 41.10
N ASN A 8 77.42 -34.86 40.87
CA ASN A 8 77.26 -35.48 39.54
C ASN A 8 75.78 -35.73 39.17
N LEU A 9 74.84 -35.00 39.79
CA LEU A 9 73.40 -35.08 39.47
C LEU A 9 72.83 -33.73 38.96
N VAL A 10 73.67 -32.84 38.45
CA VAL A 10 73.24 -31.49 38.00
C VAL A 10 73.58 -31.19 36.53
N HIS A 11 74.24 -32.11 35.81
CA HIS A 11 74.67 -31.82 34.41
C HIS A 11 74.20 -32.81 33.33
N VAL A 12 73.16 -33.62 33.58
CA VAL A 12 72.52 -34.44 32.51
C VAL A 12 71.05 -34.07 32.27
N LEU A 13 70.55 -32.98 32.88
CA LEU A 13 69.16 -32.56 32.72
C LEU A 13 69.06 -31.16 32.10
N CYS A 14 69.55 -30.96 30.87
CA CYS A 14 69.27 -29.73 30.13
C CYS A 14 69.45 -29.82 28.60
N ALA A 15 69.17 -30.97 27.99
CA ALA A 15 69.13 -31.08 26.53
C ALA A 15 68.09 -32.09 26.06
N VAL A 16 66.83 -31.89 26.48
CA VAL A 16 65.70 -32.32 25.67
C VAL A 16 65.06 -31.04 25.16
N LEU A 17 65.52 -30.62 23.98
CA LEU A 17 64.81 -29.67 23.14
C LEU A 17 63.47 -30.33 22.77
N ILE A 18 62.46 -30.12 23.60
CA ILE A 18 61.08 -30.35 23.21
C ILE A 18 60.79 -29.25 22.18
N LEU A 19 60.91 -29.61 20.89
CA LEU A 19 60.16 -28.97 19.82
C LEU A 19 58.68 -29.17 20.18
N VAL A 20 58.15 -28.28 21.01
CA VAL A 20 56.71 -28.09 21.11
C VAL A 20 56.34 -27.48 19.76
N PRO A 21 55.57 -28.15 18.89
CA PRO A 21 54.95 -27.44 17.80
C PRO A 21 54.11 -26.34 18.45
N VAL A 22 54.50 -25.10 18.25
CA VAL A 22 53.61 -23.96 18.48
C VAL A 22 52.41 -24.27 17.60
N SER A 23 51.35 -24.81 18.21
CA SER A 23 50.07 -25.00 17.53
C SER A 23 49.72 -23.63 16.99
N ALA A 24 49.68 -23.53 15.65
CA ALA A 24 49.09 -22.39 14.98
C ALA A 24 47.71 -22.19 15.62
N GLN A 25 47.53 -21.07 16.30
CA GLN A 25 46.24 -20.69 16.85
C GLN A 25 45.29 -20.63 15.65
N GLU A 26 44.38 -21.59 15.53
CA GLU A 26 43.41 -21.63 14.44
C GLU A 26 42.61 -20.32 14.52
N ARG A 27 42.91 -19.43 13.57
CA ARG A 27 42.26 -18.13 13.48
C ARG A 27 40.83 -18.39 13.04
N LEU A 28 39.87 -17.96 13.85
CA LEU A 28 38.45 -18.18 13.57
C LEU A 28 38.04 -17.25 12.42
N LEU A 29 37.66 -17.84 11.28
CA LEU A 29 37.20 -17.12 10.09
C LEU A 29 35.68 -17.18 10.02
N TYR A 30 35.04 -16.04 10.24
CA TYR A 30 33.59 -15.94 10.20
C TYR A 30 33.16 -14.54 9.74
N PRO A 31 32.13 -14.44 8.87
CA PRO A 31 31.53 -13.15 8.57
C PRO A 31 30.84 -12.58 9.81
N SER A 32 30.69 -11.27 9.90
CA SER A 32 30.12 -10.63 11.09
C SER A 32 28.92 -9.75 10.74
N PHE A 33 28.19 -9.28 11.76
CA PHE A 33 27.03 -8.40 11.58
C PHE A 33 25.93 -8.96 10.66
N LEU A 34 25.63 -10.25 10.77
CA LEU A 34 24.49 -10.84 10.08
C LEU A 34 23.20 -10.12 10.48
N LYS A 35 22.53 -9.56 9.47
CA LYS A 35 21.19 -8.99 9.57
C LYS A 35 20.26 -9.73 8.63
N VAL A 36 19.01 -9.83 9.03
CA VAL A 36 17.97 -10.45 8.22
C VAL A 36 16.80 -9.48 8.12
N ALA A 37 16.29 -9.29 6.91
CA ALA A 37 15.09 -8.54 6.62
C ALA A 37 14.14 -9.43 5.81
N VAL A 38 12.84 -9.34 6.11
CA VAL A 38 11.80 -10.09 5.40
C VAL A 38 10.98 -9.10 4.60
N LYS A 39 10.73 -9.42 3.33
CA LYS A 39 9.76 -8.72 2.49
C LYS A 39 8.91 -9.75 1.78
N GLU A 40 7.60 -9.76 2.05
CA GLU A 40 6.65 -10.75 1.52
C GLU A 40 7.09 -12.19 1.86
N ASN A 41 7.59 -12.94 0.86
CA ASN A 41 8.09 -14.31 1.02
C ASN A 41 9.59 -14.42 0.66
N GLU A 42 10.31 -13.30 0.68
CA GLU A 42 11.74 -13.21 0.42
C GLU A 42 12.48 -12.78 1.69
N VAL A 43 13.58 -13.49 1.97
CA VAL A 43 14.46 -13.22 3.10
C VAL A 43 15.76 -12.67 2.57
N LYS A 44 16.04 -11.40 2.90
CA LYS A 44 17.31 -10.77 2.60
C LYS A 44 18.25 -10.90 3.78
N LEU A 45 19.34 -11.61 3.59
CA LEU A 45 20.46 -11.68 4.51
C LEU A 45 21.54 -10.69 4.09
N THR A 46 22.12 -9.97 5.04
CA THR A 46 23.30 -9.13 4.82
C THR A 46 24.32 -9.36 5.93
N TRP A 47 25.61 -9.27 5.61
CA TRP A 47 26.70 -9.44 6.56
C TRP A 47 27.89 -8.56 6.18
N ARG A 48 28.94 -8.60 6.98
CA ARG A 48 30.25 -8.00 6.72
C ARG A 48 31.26 -9.10 6.50
N ASP A 49 32.06 -8.93 5.46
CA ASP A 49 33.11 -9.89 5.10
C ASP A 49 34.24 -9.96 6.12
N VAL A 50 35.13 -10.92 5.90
CA VAL A 50 36.32 -11.13 6.72
C VAL A 50 37.43 -10.24 6.15
N ASP A 51 37.76 -9.14 6.82
CA ASP A 51 38.73 -8.12 6.35
C ASP A 51 40.17 -8.65 6.09
N GLU A 52 40.44 -9.90 6.43
CA GLU A 52 41.79 -10.45 6.61
C GLU A 52 42.18 -11.48 5.54
N ILE A 53 41.27 -11.80 4.61
CA ILE A 53 41.44 -12.82 3.56
C ILE A 53 40.93 -12.28 2.23
N SER A 54 41.52 -12.77 1.15
CA SER A 54 40.98 -12.60 -0.19
C SER A 54 40.84 -13.97 -0.86
N GLY A 55 39.82 -14.13 -1.69
CA GLY A 55 39.40 -15.37 -2.32
C GLY A 55 38.43 -16.21 -1.49
N GLU A 56 37.83 -15.65 -0.43
CA GLU A 56 36.80 -16.32 0.36
C GLU A 56 35.44 -16.34 -0.34
N ARG A 57 34.65 -17.37 -0.05
CA ARG A 57 33.26 -17.47 -0.48
C ARG A 57 32.38 -17.69 0.72
N TYR A 58 31.10 -17.34 0.62
CA TYR A 58 30.16 -17.52 1.71
C TYR A 58 29.11 -18.55 1.36
N ARG A 59 28.88 -19.48 2.29
CA ARG A 59 27.77 -20.43 2.23
C ARG A 59 26.70 -20.04 3.23
N ILE A 60 25.48 -19.97 2.73
CA ILE A 60 24.29 -19.61 3.52
C ILE A 60 23.52 -20.89 3.79
N TYR A 61 23.32 -21.17 5.06
CA TYR A 61 22.58 -22.33 5.54
C TYR A 61 21.26 -21.91 6.18
N ARG A 62 20.24 -22.75 6.03
CA ARG A 62 18.89 -22.57 6.59
C ARG A 62 18.46 -23.82 7.35
N HIS A 63 17.82 -23.63 8.51
CA HIS A 63 17.27 -24.73 9.32
C HIS A 63 15.98 -24.30 10.02
N GLY A 64 15.09 -25.24 10.37
CA GLY A 64 13.91 -24.97 11.21
C GLY A 64 14.19 -24.81 12.72
N TYR A 65 15.46 -24.86 13.12
CA TYR A 65 15.94 -24.79 14.51
C TYR A 65 17.23 -23.98 14.51
N GLN A 66 17.59 -23.39 15.65
CA GLN A 66 18.81 -22.59 15.76
C GLN A 66 20.03 -23.40 15.30
N ILE A 67 20.83 -22.83 14.39
CA ILE A 67 22.02 -23.47 13.83
C ILE A 67 23.20 -23.30 14.79
N ASN A 68 23.77 -24.43 15.21
CA ASN A 68 24.98 -24.56 16.02
C ASN A 68 25.69 -25.88 15.65
N ASP A 69 26.81 -26.19 16.31
CA ASP A 69 27.60 -27.41 16.02
C ASP A 69 26.79 -28.73 16.08
N GLN A 70 25.74 -28.79 16.89
CA GLN A 70 24.91 -29.98 17.07
C GLN A 70 23.78 -30.09 16.02
N THR A 71 23.27 -28.96 15.56
CA THR A 71 22.11 -28.89 14.63
C THR A 71 22.53 -28.67 13.18
N PHE A 72 23.78 -28.28 12.93
CA PHE A 72 24.27 -27.93 11.59
C PHE A 72 24.13 -29.06 10.56
N GLU A 73 24.31 -30.32 10.96
CA GLU A 73 24.19 -31.46 10.04
C GLU A 73 22.77 -31.62 9.45
N GLY A 74 21.74 -31.04 10.09
CA GLY A 74 20.38 -30.98 9.56
C GLY A 74 20.09 -29.76 8.69
N ALA A 75 21.05 -28.85 8.53
CA ALA A 75 20.85 -27.57 7.85
C ALA A 75 20.91 -27.76 6.33
N VAL A 76 20.02 -27.05 5.64
CA VAL A 76 19.96 -27.05 4.18
C VAL A 76 20.83 -25.90 3.67
N LEU A 77 21.73 -26.20 2.73
CA LEU A 77 22.46 -25.16 2.00
C LEU A 77 21.46 -24.37 1.13
N ALA A 78 21.22 -23.11 1.48
CA ALA A 78 20.32 -22.22 0.75
C ALA A 78 21.01 -21.60 -0.46
N GLY A 79 22.32 -21.33 -0.38
CA GLY A 79 23.10 -20.82 -1.49
C GLY A 79 24.56 -20.55 -1.15
N GLU A 80 25.32 -20.15 -2.17
CA GLU A 80 26.73 -19.79 -2.08
C GLU A 80 26.94 -18.48 -2.85
N VAL A 81 27.78 -17.59 -2.32
CA VAL A 81 28.13 -16.32 -2.97
C VAL A 81 29.65 -16.11 -2.96
N ASP A 82 30.13 -15.42 -3.99
CA ASP A 82 31.55 -15.13 -4.17
C ASP A 82 32.02 -13.97 -3.27
N GLU A 83 33.35 -13.81 -3.17
CA GLU A 83 34.02 -12.70 -2.48
C GLU A 83 33.43 -11.33 -2.87
N GLY A 84 33.26 -10.46 -1.88
CA GLY A 84 32.71 -9.11 -2.06
C GLY A 84 31.19 -9.04 -2.19
N VAL A 85 30.48 -10.17 -2.26
CA VAL A 85 29.02 -10.21 -2.20
C VAL A 85 28.56 -10.35 -0.74
N GLN A 86 28.09 -9.24 -0.17
CA GLN A 86 27.71 -9.11 1.25
C GLN A 86 26.21 -9.30 1.51
N PHE A 87 25.48 -9.91 0.58
CA PHE A 87 24.06 -10.17 0.73
C PHE A 87 23.61 -11.44 0.01
N PHE A 88 22.51 -12.02 0.48
CA PHE A 88 21.85 -13.15 -0.15
C PHE A 88 20.33 -13.00 -0.08
N LEU A 89 19.63 -13.43 -1.12
CA LEU A 89 18.17 -13.47 -1.16
C LEU A 89 17.72 -14.93 -1.14
N ASP A 90 16.96 -15.31 -0.12
CA ASP A 90 16.37 -16.63 0.02
C ASP A 90 14.85 -16.58 -0.16
N THR A 91 14.29 -17.64 -0.73
CA THR A 91 12.83 -17.81 -0.94
C THR A 91 12.37 -19.10 -0.25
N PRO A 92 12.33 -19.13 1.09
CA PRO A 92 11.85 -20.27 1.85
C PRO A 92 10.36 -20.54 1.62
N ARG A 93 9.91 -21.75 2.00
CA ARG A 93 8.48 -22.07 1.91
C ARG A 93 7.68 -21.20 2.89
N PRO A 94 6.53 -20.63 2.47
CA PRO A 94 5.66 -19.87 3.36
C PRO A 94 5.20 -20.68 4.57
N GLY A 95 4.98 -20.00 5.69
CA GLY A 95 4.43 -20.60 6.91
C GLY A 95 5.41 -21.41 7.75
N GLY A 96 6.70 -21.07 7.68
CA GLY A 96 7.75 -21.69 8.48
C GLY A 96 8.60 -20.67 9.23
N ASP A 97 9.17 -21.12 10.33
CA ASP A 97 10.19 -20.41 11.09
C ASP A 97 11.57 -20.92 10.66
N TYR A 98 12.45 -20.01 10.27
CA TYR A 98 13.76 -20.37 9.73
C TYR A 98 14.89 -19.66 10.46
N TYR A 99 15.95 -20.40 10.73
CA TYR A 99 17.21 -19.91 11.26
C TYR A 99 18.27 -19.99 10.18
N TYR A 100 19.18 -19.02 10.19
CA TYR A 100 20.21 -18.87 9.19
C TYR A 100 21.61 -18.84 9.80
N ALA A 101 22.57 -19.36 9.04
CA ALA A 101 23.99 -19.26 9.32
C ALA A 101 24.74 -18.89 8.04
N VAL A 102 25.74 -18.01 8.18
CA VAL A 102 26.65 -17.67 7.09
C VAL A 102 28.06 -18.11 7.48
N LEU A 103 28.63 -19.01 6.69
CA LEU A 103 29.96 -19.59 6.93
C LEU A 103 30.92 -19.18 5.84
N ALA A 104 32.16 -18.86 6.24
CA ALA A 104 33.23 -18.56 5.30
C ALA A 104 33.84 -19.86 4.76
N VAL A 105 34.17 -19.86 3.49
CA VAL A 105 34.94 -20.90 2.81
C VAL A 105 36.23 -20.25 2.33
N ASP A 106 37.38 -20.77 2.75
CA ASP A 106 38.67 -20.23 2.34
C ASP A 106 39.01 -20.57 0.88
N ARG A 107 40.12 -20.01 0.39
CA ARG A 107 40.62 -20.23 -0.98
C ARG A 107 40.95 -21.69 -1.24
N GLU A 108 41.32 -22.45 -0.21
CA GLU A 108 41.57 -23.89 -0.27
C GLU A 108 40.27 -24.71 -0.28
N GLY A 109 39.11 -24.07 -0.18
CA GLY A 109 37.80 -24.70 -0.20
C GLY A 109 37.37 -25.28 1.15
N ARG A 110 38.08 -24.98 2.24
CA ARG A 110 37.72 -25.43 3.59
C ARG A 110 36.66 -24.51 4.17
N GLU A 111 35.58 -25.11 4.63
CA GLU A 111 34.49 -24.42 5.31
C GLU A 111 34.81 -24.25 6.79
N HIS A 112 34.76 -22.99 7.24
CA HIS A 112 35.00 -22.62 8.62
C HIS A 112 33.70 -22.69 9.40
N ARG A 113 33.49 -23.84 10.06
CA ARG A 113 32.30 -24.14 10.88
C ARG A 113 32.37 -23.47 12.25
N VAL A 114 32.31 -22.14 12.25
CA VAL A 114 32.31 -21.32 13.45
C VAL A 114 30.92 -20.71 13.62
N PHE A 115 30.20 -21.06 14.68
CA PHE A 115 28.84 -20.55 14.92
C PHE A 115 28.83 -19.61 16.12
N ILE A 116 28.75 -18.31 15.87
CA ILE A 116 28.72 -17.29 16.91
C ILE A 116 27.34 -16.60 16.88
N PRO A 117 26.50 -16.82 17.91
CA PRO A 117 25.20 -16.17 18.05
C PRO A 117 25.26 -14.66 17.84
N PHE A 118 24.32 -14.11 17.07
CA PHE A 118 24.22 -12.68 16.71
C PHE A 118 25.38 -12.12 15.87
N ARG A 119 26.36 -12.94 15.46
CA ARG A 119 27.44 -12.52 14.55
C ARG A 119 27.21 -13.08 13.17
N ASN A 120 27.15 -14.40 13.07
CA ASN A 120 27.00 -15.11 11.81
C ASN A 120 25.90 -16.16 11.83
N THR A 121 25.16 -16.26 12.94
CA THR A 121 23.95 -17.06 13.07
C THR A 121 22.81 -16.25 13.68
N THR A 122 21.59 -16.53 13.24
CA THR A 122 20.37 -15.97 13.84
C THR A 122 20.01 -16.71 15.13
N VAL A 123 19.62 -15.97 16.17
CA VAL A 123 19.18 -16.55 17.46
C VAL A 123 17.66 -16.58 17.58
N SER A 124 16.97 -15.65 16.93
CA SER A 124 15.52 -15.66 16.76
C SER A 124 15.17 -16.22 15.39
N PRO A 125 14.07 -16.99 15.27
CA PRO A 125 13.62 -17.45 13.96
C PRO A 125 13.14 -16.27 13.11
N VAL A 126 13.32 -16.42 11.81
CA VAL A 126 12.75 -15.58 10.78
C VAL A 126 11.45 -16.23 10.34
N SER A 127 10.33 -15.68 10.80
CA SER A 127 9.00 -16.18 10.48
C SER A 127 8.58 -15.72 9.10
N ILE A 128 8.20 -16.66 8.25
CA ILE A 128 7.67 -16.37 6.91
C ILE A 128 6.18 -16.54 6.97
N SER A 129 5.45 -15.44 6.79
CA SER A 129 3.99 -15.44 6.88
C SER A 129 3.41 -16.52 5.97
N ALA A 130 2.58 -17.38 6.56
CA ALA A 130 1.82 -18.38 5.82
C ALA A 130 0.62 -17.75 5.12
N GLU A 131 0.45 -16.42 5.14
CA GLU A 131 -0.72 -15.75 4.56
C GLU A 131 -0.97 -16.33 3.17
N ALA A 132 -2.00 -17.18 3.13
CA ALA A 132 -2.40 -17.84 1.92
C ALA A 132 -2.65 -16.71 0.95
N LEU A 133 -1.89 -16.70 -0.16
CA LEU A 133 -2.17 -15.80 -1.28
C LEU A 133 -3.69 -15.72 -1.40
N PRO A 134 -4.28 -14.52 -1.35
CA PRO A 134 -5.72 -14.42 -1.24
C PRO A 134 -6.33 -15.29 -2.33
N SER A 135 -7.10 -16.29 -1.89
CA SER A 135 -7.72 -17.25 -2.79
C SER A 135 -8.99 -16.61 -3.34
N THR A 136 -9.25 -16.81 -4.63
CA THR A 136 -10.41 -16.24 -5.30
C THR A 136 -11.68 -16.96 -4.85
N ALA A 137 -12.80 -16.25 -4.78
CA ALA A 137 -14.11 -16.88 -4.73
C ALA A 137 -14.55 -17.29 -6.14
N GLU A 138 -15.00 -18.52 -6.31
CA GLU A 138 -15.68 -18.95 -7.54
C GLU A 138 -17.18 -18.68 -7.39
N VAL A 139 -17.82 -18.12 -8.42
CA VAL A 139 -19.29 -18.04 -8.45
C VAL A 139 -19.85 -19.37 -8.95
N LEU A 140 -20.50 -20.10 -8.05
CA LEU A 140 -20.97 -21.47 -8.26
C LEU A 140 -22.28 -21.53 -9.05
N SER A 141 -23.12 -20.51 -8.89
CA SER A 141 -24.40 -20.38 -9.58
C SER A 141 -24.77 -18.92 -9.76
N LEU A 142 -25.34 -18.58 -10.92
CA LEU A 142 -25.90 -17.27 -11.23
C LEU A 142 -27.19 -17.46 -12.04
N SER A 143 -28.26 -16.86 -11.55
CA SER A 143 -29.54 -16.76 -12.25
C SER A 143 -30.11 -15.37 -12.07
N GLY A 144 -31.05 -14.98 -12.92
CA GLY A 144 -31.77 -13.74 -12.74
C GLY A 144 -33.22 -13.88 -13.17
N ARG A 145 -34.07 -13.05 -12.56
CA ARG A 145 -35.50 -12.98 -12.87
C ARG A 145 -35.95 -11.53 -12.91
N VAL A 146 -36.98 -11.28 -13.71
CA VAL A 146 -37.57 -9.95 -13.85
C VAL A 146 -38.75 -9.82 -12.90
N GLU A 147 -38.73 -8.81 -12.04
CA GLU A 147 -39.79 -8.49 -11.08
C GLU A 147 -40.24 -7.04 -11.25
N GLY A 148 -41.43 -6.82 -11.81
CA GLY A 148 -41.92 -5.48 -12.10
C GLY A 148 -40.99 -4.72 -13.05
N SER A 149 -40.31 -3.70 -12.52
CA SER A 149 -39.35 -2.84 -13.23
C SER A 149 -37.89 -3.08 -12.81
N THR A 150 -37.58 -4.23 -12.19
CA THR A 150 -36.22 -4.56 -11.73
C THR A 150 -35.81 -5.95 -12.17
N ILE A 151 -34.49 -6.18 -12.24
CA ILE A 151 -33.89 -7.48 -12.45
C ILE A 151 -33.26 -7.91 -11.14
N VAL A 152 -33.72 -9.03 -10.60
CA VAL A 152 -33.17 -9.63 -9.39
C VAL A 152 -32.25 -10.76 -9.80
N LEU A 153 -30.96 -10.57 -9.55
CA LEU A 153 -29.94 -11.60 -9.70
C LEU A 153 -29.85 -12.40 -8.40
N THR A 154 -29.68 -13.71 -8.51
CA THR A 154 -29.42 -14.61 -7.40
C THR A 154 -28.17 -15.41 -7.72
N PHE A 155 -27.19 -15.35 -6.82
CA PHE A 155 -25.90 -16.01 -6.98
C PHE A 155 -25.39 -16.63 -5.68
N ARG A 156 -24.40 -17.52 -5.83
CA ARG A 156 -23.70 -18.15 -4.71
C ARG A 156 -22.21 -18.19 -5.01
N ALA A 157 -21.41 -17.66 -4.10
CA ALA A 157 -19.96 -17.78 -4.13
C ALA A 157 -19.48 -18.99 -3.33
N SER A 158 -18.28 -19.51 -3.66
CA SER A 158 -17.63 -20.58 -2.90
C SER A 158 -17.06 -20.12 -1.56
N ARG A 159 -16.94 -18.79 -1.37
CA ARG A 159 -16.46 -18.13 -0.16
C ARG A 159 -17.30 -16.89 0.11
N GLU A 160 -17.34 -16.47 1.36
CA GLU A 160 -18.14 -15.32 1.83
C GLU A 160 -17.28 -14.10 2.21
N ASP A 161 -15.95 -14.24 2.25
CA ASP A 161 -14.97 -13.25 2.70
C ASP A 161 -14.31 -12.44 1.55
N ARG A 162 -15.00 -12.30 0.41
CA ARG A 162 -14.48 -11.75 -0.84
C ARG A 162 -15.36 -10.63 -1.38
N THR A 163 -14.85 -9.95 -2.41
CA THR A 163 -15.59 -8.92 -3.16
C THR A 163 -15.85 -9.41 -4.57
N LEU A 164 -17.12 -9.41 -4.97
CA LEU A 164 -17.56 -9.73 -6.31
C LEU A 164 -17.87 -8.45 -7.08
N VAL A 165 -17.63 -8.47 -8.38
CA VAL A 165 -17.97 -7.40 -9.31
C VAL A 165 -19.06 -7.90 -10.25
N ILE A 166 -20.15 -7.13 -10.34
CA ILE A 166 -21.28 -7.43 -11.21
C ILE A 166 -21.13 -6.62 -12.50
N TYR A 167 -21.17 -7.29 -13.64
CA TYR A 167 -21.13 -6.68 -14.95
C TYR A 167 -22.44 -6.88 -15.69
N ARG A 168 -22.77 -5.90 -16.54
CA ARG A 168 -23.91 -5.92 -17.45
C ARG A 168 -23.43 -5.67 -18.87
N HIS A 169 -23.94 -6.46 -19.81
CA HIS A 169 -23.62 -6.34 -21.23
C HIS A 169 -24.82 -6.69 -22.10
N THR A 170 -24.87 -6.22 -23.35
CA THR A 170 -25.98 -6.51 -24.29
C THR A 170 -25.71 -7.75 -25.14
N ARG A 171 -24.56 -8.41 -24.96
CA ARG A 171 -24.18 -9.67 -25.60
C ARG A 171 -23.71 -10.67 -24.53
N PRO A 172 -23.82 -11.99 -24.77
CA PRO A 172 -23.35 -12.99 -23.82
C PRO A 172 -21.85 -12.85 -23.55
N PHE A 173 -21.45 -13.15 -22.31
CA PHE A 173 -20.05 -13.25 -21.93
C PHE A 173 -19.50 -14.61 -22.37
N THR A 174 -18.55 -14.60 -23.29
CA THR A 174 -17.90 -15.80 -23.84
C THR A 174 -16.40 -15.83 -23.58
N SER A 175 -15.79 -14.65 -23.39
CA SER A 175 -14.37 -14.51 -23.11
C SER A 175 -14.08 -13.30 -22.22
N PRO A 176 -12.94 -13.27 -21.50
CA PRO A 176 -12.51 -12.10 -20.72
C PRO A 176 -12.47 -10.78 -21.47
N ALA A 177 -12.34 -10.81 -22.81
CA ALA A 177 -12.35 -9.60 -23.63
C ALA A 177 -13.71 -8.86 -23.58
N ASP A 178 -14.82 -9.59 -23.37
CA ASP A 178 -16.18 -9.03 -23.31
C ASP A 178 -16.35 -8.06 -22.12
N LEU A 179 -15.55 -8.20 -21.07
CA LEU A 179 -15.53 -7.29 -19.92
C LEU A 179 -15.11 -5.86 -20.29
N ARG A 180 -14.38 -5.67 -21.40
CA ARG A 180 -13.94 -4.33 -21.84
C ARG A 180 -15.09 -3.50 -22.41
N GLU A 181 -16.12 -4.16 -22.92
CA GLU A 181 -17.31 -3.52 -23.47
C GLU A 181 -18.50 -3.57 -22.50
N ALA A 182 -18.41 -4.43 -21.47
CA ALA A 182 -19.40 -4.51 -20.41
C ALA A 182 -19.34 -3.31 -19.45
N VAL A 183 -20.49 -2.97 -18.89
CA VAL A 183 -20.62 -1.93 -17.86
C VAL A 183 -20.52 -2.59 -16.48
N PRO A 184 -19.56 -2.20 -15.62
CA PRO A 184 -19.57 -2.61 -14.22
C PRO A 184 -20.76 -1.93 -13.53
N VAL A 185 -21.66 -2.73 -12.96
CA VAL A 185 -22.87 -2.27 -12.29
C VAL A 185 -22.58 -1.96 -10.84
N ASP A 186 -21.92 -2.89 -10.13
CA ASP A 186 -21.63 -2.73 -8.71
C ASP A 186 -20.53 -3.66 -8.20
N ARG A 187 -20.09 -3.42 -6.97
CA ARG A 187 -19.20 -4.27 -6.18
C ARG A 187 -19.90 -4.70 -4.90
N VAL A 188 -20.08 -6.01 -4.72
CA VAL A 188 -20.83 -6.58 -3.59
C VAL A 188 -19.96 -7.55 -2.79
N PRO A 189 -20.14 -7.65 -1.46
CA PRO A 189 -19.56 -8.73 -0.68
C PRO A 189 -20.03 -10.10 -1.20
N SER A 190 -19.16 -11.10 -1.20
CA SER A 190 -19.49 -12.46 -1.61
C SER A 190 -20.42 -13.20 -0.63
N SER A 191 -20.63 -12.64 0.57
CA SER A 191 -21.64 -13.09 1.52
C SER A 191 -23.08 -12.74 1.08
N GLU A 192 -23.24 -11.81 0.15
CA GLU A 192 -24.54 -11.54 -0.46
C GLU A 192 -24.93 -12.65 -1.44
N THR A 193 -26.23 -12.93 -1.51
CA THR A 193 -26.77 -13.98 -2.40
C THR A 193 -27.72 -13.43 -3.45
N SER A 194 -28.04 -12.14 -3.40
CA SER A 194 -28.95 -11.49 -4.34
C SER A 194 -28.57 -10.05 -4.60
N TYR A 195 -28.75 -9.59 -5.83
CA TYR A 195 -28.55 -8.21 -6.22
C TYR A 195 -29.73 -7.70 -7.06
N LEU A 196 -30.12 -6.45 -6.85
CA LEU A 196 -31.21 -5.81 -7.59
C LEU A 196 -30.63 -4.77 -8.55
N ASP A 197 -30.81 -4.99 -9.85
CA ASP A 197 -30.49 -4.02 -10.90
C ASP A 197 -31.77 -3.34 -11.43
N GLN A 198 -31.63 -2.09 -11.86
CA GLN A 198 -32.69 -1.29 -12.48
C GLN A 198 -32.26 -0.81 -13.87
N PRO A 199 -32.11 -1.73 -14.84
CA PRO A 199 -31.68 -1.38 -16.18
C PRO A 199 -32.80 -0.72 -16.99
N VAL A 200 -32.43 -0.17 -18.16
CA VAL A 200 -33.39 0.45 -19.08
C VAL A 200 -34.30 -0.63 -19.69
N PRO A 201 -35.64 -0.48 -19.62
CA PRO A 201 -36.58 -1.41 -20.24
C PRO A 201 -36.47 -1.50 -21.76
N GLY A 202 -36.79 -2.66 -22.32
CA GLY A 202 -36.76 -2.95 -23.77
C GLY A 202 -35.37 -3.31 -24.32
N ILE A 203 -34.39 -3.55 -23.45
CA ILE A 203 -33.05 -3.99 -23.85
C ILE A 203 -32.74 -5.34 -23.18
N PRO A 204 -32.33 -6.36 -23.95
CA PRO A 204 -31.90 -7.64 -23.38
C PRO A 204 -30.49 -7.52 -22.79
N TYR A 205 -30.34 -7.85 -21.51
CA TYR A 205 -29.08 -7.79 -20.79
C TYR A 205 -28.57 -9.18 -20.36
N TYR A 206 -27.27 -9.36 -20.48
CA TYR A 206 -26.52 -10.47 -19.89
C TYR A 206 -25.73 -9.95 -18.70
N TYR A 207 -25.61 -10.79 -17.68
CA TYR A 207 -24.87 -10.47 -16.46
C TYR A 207 -23.70 -11.41 -16.26
N ALA A 208 -22.62 -10.89 -15.70
CA ALA A 208 -21.51 -11.67 -15.16
C ALA A 208 -21.23 -11.25 -13.71
N VAL A 209 -20.88 -12.22 -12.87
CA VAL A 209 -20.44 -11.97 -11.48
C VAL A 209 -19.10 -12.65 -11.30
N VAL A 210 -18.07 -11.89 -10.92
CA VAL A 210 -16.67 -12.38 -10.88
C VAL A 210 -15.98 -11.84 -9.64
N ASP A 211 -15.08 -12.61 -9.02
CA ASP A 211 -14.24 -12.14 -7.92
C ASP A 211 -13.24 -11.08 -8.41
N SER A 212 -13.06 -10.01 -7.62
CA SER A 212 -12.20 -8.89 -7.99
C SER A 212 -10.73 -9.28 -8.21
N LEU A 213 -10.22 -10.26 -7.48
CA LEU A 213 -8.85 -10.74 -7.60
C LEU A 213 -8.68 -11.72 -8.76
N GLU A 214 -9.73 -12.46 -9.14
CA GLU A 214 -9.72 -13.28 -10.35
C GLU A 214 -9.60 -12.40 -11.61
N LEU A 215 -10.24 -11.22 -11.59
CA LEU A 215 -10.12 -10.19 -12.62
C LEU A 215 -8.70 -9.61 -12.69
N GLU A 216 -8.11 -9.25 -11.53
CA GLU A 216 -6.74 -8.73 -11.46
C GLU A 216 -5.70 -9.74 -11.98
N ARG A 217 -5.93 -11.03 -11.74
CA ARG A 217 -5.06 -12.12 -12.21
C ARG A 217 -5.31 -12.52 -13.67
N GLY A 218 -6.38 -12.02 -14.29
CA GLY A 218 -6.77 -12.36 -15.66
C GLY A 218 -7.17 -13.83 -15.86
N ALA A 219 -7.59 -14.52 -14.79
CA ALA A 219 -7.86 -15.95 -14.79
C ALA A 219 -9.33 -16.31 -15.04
N THR A 220 -10.17 -15.32 -15.37
CA THR A 220 -11.63 -15.49 -15.44
C THR A 220 -12.08 -16.37 -16.59
N ALA A 221 -12.82 -17.44 -16.30
CA ALA A 221 -13.50 -18.25 -17.31
C ALA A 221 -15.01 -18.04 -17.22
N PHE A 222 -15.68 -17.76 -18.34
CA PHE A 222 -17.13 -17.54 -18.37
C PHE A 222 -17.90 -18.82 -18.67
N VAL A 223 -18.76 -19.21 -17.72
CA VAL A 223 -19.60 -20.41 -17.78
C VAL A 223 -21.04 -20.03 -17.47
N ALA A 224 -21.92 -20.24 -18.44
CA ALA A 224 -23.35 -19.96 -18.33
C ALA A 224 -23.98 -20.73 -17.15
N GLY A 225 -24.79 -20.03 -16.36
CA GLY A 225 -25.45 -20.56 -15.15
C GLY A 225 -24.55 -20.63 -13.91
N LYS A 226 -23.22 -20.46 -14.04
CA LYS A 226 -22.29 -20.36 -12.90
C LYS A 226 -21.98 -18.92 -12.56
N ASN A 227 -21.23 -18.26 -13.42
CA ASN A 227 -20.79 -16.88 -13.23
C ASN A 227 -21.34 -15.93 -14.28
N THR A 228 -22.11 -16.44 -15.25
CA THR A 228 -22.79 -15.64 -16.27
C THR A 228 -24.22 -16.12 -16.49
N THR A 229 -25.12 -15.23 -16.91
CA THR A 229 -26.49 -15.64 -17.28
C THR A 229 -26.49 -16.34 -18.63
N GLY A 230 -27.14 -17.51 -18.73
CA GLY A 230 -27.21 -18.26 -19.99
C GLY A 230 -28.20 -17.69 -21.02
N SER A 231 -29.23 -16.97 -20.56
CA SER A 231 -30.21 -16.27 -21.39
C SER A 231 -30.22 -14.78 -21.02
N PRO A 232 -30.58 -13.90 -21.96
CA PRO A 232 -30.73 -12.48 -21.65
C PRO A 232 -31.94 -12.26 -20.75
N LEU A 233 -31.86 -11.23 -19.92
CA LEU A 233 -32.94 -10.73 -19.08
C LEU A 233 -33.38 -9.37 -19.61
N GLU A 234 -34.67 -9.24 -19.91
CA GLU A 234 -35.26 -8.04 -20.48
C GLU A 234 -36.49 -7.63 -19.68
N ILE A 235 -36.55 -6.35 -19.30
CA ILE A 235 -37.77 -5.76 -18.75
C ILE A 235 -38.63 -5.29 -19.93
N PRO A 236 -39.83 -5.86 -20.16
CA PRO A 236 -40.70 -5.42 -21.24
C PRO A 236 -41.11 -3.94 -21.07
N LEU A 237 -41.14 -3.18 -22.17
CA LEU A 237 -41.54 -1.77 -22.18
C LEU A 237 -42.92 -1.55 -21.54
N GLU A 238 -43.85 -2.48 -21.74
CA GLU A 238 -45.22 -2.42 -21.20
C GLU A 238 -45.26 -2.44 -19.67
N LYS A 239 -44.35 -3.19 -19.03
CA LYS A 239 -44.26 -3.27 -17.56
C LYS A 239 -43.67 -2.02 -16.92
N ALA A 240 -42.85 -1.27 -17.66
CA ALA A 240 -42.30 0.01 -17.23
C ALA A 240 -43.36 1.13 -17.22
N VAL A 241 -44.33 1.09 -18.15
CA VAL A 241 -45.44 2.04 -18.19
C VAL A 241 -46.42 1.80 -17.05
N MET A 242 -46.63 0.53 -16.65
CA MET A 242 -47.59 0.13 -15.63
C MET A 242 -47.11 0.33 -14.18
N SER A 243 -45.83 0.67 -13.98
CA SER A 243 -45.19 0.91 -12.67
C SER A 243 -44.91 2.39 -12.39
N LEU A 244 -45.27 3.28 -13.32
CA LEU A 244 -45.42 4.70 -13.01
C LEU A 244 -46.67 4.86 -12.12
N PRO A 245 -46.60 5.55 -10.97
CA PRO A 245 -47.81 5.98 -10.30
C PRO A 245 -48.63 6.77 -11.32
N GLU A 246 -49.92 6.44 -11.48
CA GLU A 246 -50.86 7.32 -12.15
C GLU A 246 -50.67 8.71 -11.54
N ALA A 247 -50.04 9.61 -12.30
CA ALA A 247 -50.11 11.01 -11.96
C ALA A 247 -51.60 11.31 -11.92
N PRO A 248 -52.16 11.80 -10.80
CA PRO A 248 -53.56 12.21 -10.81
C PRO A 248 -53.68 13.18 -11.98
N SER A 249 -54.59 12.89 -12.89
CA SER A 249 -54.95 13.76 -14.00
C SER A 249 -55.42 15.08 -13.40
N ARG A 250 -54.46 15.95 -13.06
CA ARG A 250 -54.71 17.29 -12.59
C ARG A 250 -55.32 17.99 -13.79
N SER A 251 -56.59 18.32 -13.63
CA SER A 251 -57.27 19.36 -14.38
C SER A 251 -56.28 20.43 -14.82
N LEU A 252 -56.25 20.68 -16.12
CA LEU A 252 -55.59 21.83 -16.74
C LEU A 252 -55.97 23.07 -15.92
N ARG A 253 -55.04 23.57 -15.10
CA ARG A 253 -55.17 24.91 -14.51
C ARG A 253 -54.88 25.88 -15.63
N GLU A 254 -55.86 26.72 -15.95
CA GLU A 254 -55.79 27.76 -16.99
C GLU A 254 -54.98 29.00 -16.60
N ALA A 255 -54.13 28.96 -15.57
CA ALA A 255 -53.19 30.04 -15.31
C ALA A 255 -51.95 29.55 -14.55
N PRO A 256 -50.72 29.89 -14.98
CA PRO A 256 -49.55 29.69 -14.14
C PRO A 256 -49.63 30.63 -12.93
N LEU A 257 -49.28 30.10 -11.76
CA LEU A 257 -49.27 30.85 -10.50
C LEU A 257 -48.25 32.01 -10.58
N PRO A 258 -48.63 33.22 -10.09
CA PRO A 258 -47.70 34.32 -9.94
C PRO A 258 -46.77 34.06 -8.75
N TYR A 259 -45.47 34.30 -8.91
CA TYR A 259 -44.49 34.15 -7.83
C TYR A 259 -43.65 35.41 -7.66
N LEU A 260 -43.90 36.15 -6.58
CA LEU A 260 -42.97 37.07 -5.90
C LEU A 260 -43.37 37.14 -4.41
N ALA A 261 -42.67 36.44 -3.50
CA ALA A 261 -41.57 36.87 -2.59
C ALA A 261 -42.13 37.15 -1.15
N PRO A 262 -41.38 37.12 0.00
CA PRO A 262 -39.93 37.30 0.19
C PRO A 262 -39.19 36.47 1.29
N ALA A 263 -37.86 36.59 1.28
CA ALA A 263 -36.81 36.36 2.29
C ALA A 263 -37.09 35.64 3.63
N THR A 264 -36.49 34.45 3.79
CA THR A 264 -35.52 34.09 4.85
C THR A 264 -35.09 32.64 4.61
N GLY A 265 -33.79 32.38 4.42
CA GLY A 265 -33.26 31.03 4.19
C GLY A 265 -33.57 30.47 2.80
N SER A 266 -32.90 30.95 1.76
CA SER A 266 -33.08 30.46 0.39
C SER A 266 -31.81 29.79 -0.12
N SER A 267 -31.81 28.45 -0.07
CA SER A 267 -31.06 27.64 -1.04
C SER A 267 -31.75 27.82 -2.39
N ALA A 268 -31.47 28.94 -3.06
CA ALA A 268 -31.81 29.13 -4.45
C ALA A 268 -31.00 28.09 -5.24
N ARG A 269 -31.63 26.95 -5.56
CA ARG A 269 -31.18 26.10 -6.67
C ARG A 269 -31.32 26.95 -7.93
N SER A 270 -30.23 27.65 -8.24
CA SER A 270 -30.02 28.30 -9.53
C SER A 270 -30.14 27.22 -10.59
N VAL A 271 -31.29 27.16 -11.28
CA VAL A 271 -31.45 26.34 -12.47
C VAL A 271 -30.69 27.05 -13.58
N LEU A 272 -29.38 26.85 -13.60
CA LEU A 272 -28.54 27.33 -14.69
C LEU A 272 -28.99 26.62 -15.99
N PRO A 273 -29.14 27.35 -17.10
CA PRO A 273 -29.50 26.74 -18.37
C PRO A 273 -28.45 25.69 -18.76
N GLN A 274 -28.87 24.44 -18.96
CA GLN A 274 -27.96 23.34 -19.30
C GLN A 274 -27.37 23.44 -20.72
N ARG A 275 -27.85 24.39 -21.52
CA ARG A 275 -27.36 24.62 -22.89
C ARG A 275 -26.33 25.74 -22.89
N ARG A 276 -25.06 25.37 -23.03
CA ARG A 276 -23.97 26.33 -23.27
C ARG A 276 -24.10 26.87 -24.70
N VAL A 277 -24.61 28.09 -24.83
CA VAL A 277 -24.64 28.80 -26.11
C VAL A 277 -23.36 29.66 -26.18
N PRO A 278 -22.58 29.60 -27.27
CA PRO A 278 -21.42 30.48 -27.43
C PRO A 278 -21.88 31.94 -27.40
N LEU A 279 -21.18 32.76 -26.62
CA LEU A 279 -21.48 34.19 -26.50
C LEU A 279 -21.38 34.85 -27.88
N THR A 280 -22.36 35.66 -28.24
CA THR A 280 -22.28 36.49 -29.44
C THR A 280 -21.16 37.53 -29.27
N LEU A 281 -20.59 38.00 -30.38
CA LEU A 281 -19.49 38.98 -30.36
C LEU A 281 -19.88 40.28 -29.64
N SER A 282 -21.14 40.71 -29.74
CA SER A 282 -21.66 41.87 -29.03
C SER A 282 -21.74 41.63 -27.52
N THR A 283 -22.28 40.48 -27.09
CA THR A 283 -22.34 40.13 -25.67
C THR A 283 -20.95 39.98 -25.06
N ARG A 284 -20.00 39.40 -25.81
CA ARG A 284 -18.60 39.30 -25.36
C ARG A 284 -17.96 40.66 -25.17
N LYS A 285 -18.14 41.59 -26.12
CA LYS A 285 -17.59 42.95 -26.03
C LYS A 285 -18.17 43.74 -24.86
N SER A 286 -19.47 43.64 -24.61
CA SER A 286 -20.11 44.27 -23.45
C SER A 286 -19.65 43.64 -22.13
N LEU A 287 -19.46 42.32 -22.11
CA LEU A 287 -18.95 41.61 -20.93
C LEU A 287 -17.50 41.98 -20.63
N GLU A 288 -16.65 42.11 -21.65
CA GLU A 288 -15.26 42.57 -21.50
C GLU A 288 -15.21 44.03 -21.01
N GLN A 289 -16.09 44.91 -21.49
CA GLN A 289 -16.22 46.27 -20.95
C GLN A 289 -16.66 46.26 -19.48
N MET A 290 -17.65 45.45 -19.10
CA MET A 290 -18.08 45.32 -17.70
C MET A 290 -16.96 44.77 -16.81
N LEU A 291 -16.29 43.70 -17.24
CA LEU A 291 -15.18 43.09 -16.49
C LEU A 291 -13.98 44.03 -16.36
N SER A 292 -13.69 44.85 -17.38
CA SER A 292 -12.61 45.84 -17.32
C SER A 292 -12.86 46.98 -16.32
N SER A 293 -14.13 47.20 -15.95
CA SER A 293 -14.53 48.20 -14.96
C SER A 293 -14.55 47.67 -13.52
N LEU A 294 -14.45 46.35 -13.35
CA LEU A 294 -14.34 45.75 -12.04
C LEU A 294 -12.89 45.79 -11.55
N PRO A 295 -12.66 46.14 -10.27
CA PRO A 295 -11.35 45.94 -9.68
C PRO A 295 -10.98 44.45 -9.81
N PRO A 296 -9.71 44.12 -10.09
CA PRO A 296 -9.27 42.73 -10.14
C PRO A 296 -9.69 42.04 -8.85
N PRO A 297 -10.22 40.80 -8.91
CA PRO A 297 -10.68 40.09 -7.72
C PRO A 297 -9.52 40.08 -6.71
N ALA A 298 -9.78 40.63 -5.53
CA ALA A 298 -8.79 40.63 -4.47
C ALA A 298 -8.43 39.17 -4.18
N ARG A 299 -7.19 38.78 -4.49
CA ARG A 299 -6.67 37.46 -4.15
C ARG A 299 -6.58 37.41 -2.63
N VAL A 300 -7.55 36.77 -1.98
CA VAL A 300 -7.48 36.51 -0.54
C VAL A 300 -6.24 35.63 -0.32
N PRO A 301 -5.25 36.07 0.47
CA PRO A 301 -4.08 35.24 0.74
C PRO A 301 -4.55 33.94 1.40
N PRO A 302 -4.05 32.77 0.95
CA PRO A 302 -4.43 31.51 1.56
C PRO A 302 -3.98 31.50 3.03
N SER A 303 -4.85 31.06 3.93
CA SER A 303 -4.51 30.79 5.32
C SER A 303 -4.10 29.31 5.49
N PRO A 304 -3.26 28.98 6.49
CA PRO A 304 -3.00 27.60 6.86
C PRO A 304 -4.31 26.85 7.18
N GLU A 305 -4.36 25.57 6.82
CA GLU A 305 -5.48 24.65 7.05
C GLU A 305 -5.08 23.63 8.12
N LEU A 306 -5.94 23.47 9.13
CA LEU A 306 -5.78 22.46 10.17
C LEU A 306 -6.53 21.18 9.75
N LEU A 307 -5.92 20.03 9.98
CA LEU A 307 -6.55 18.73 9.79
C LEU A 307 -7.52 18.42 10.95
N PRO A 308 -8.59 17.63 10.73
CA PRO A 308 -9.56 17.27 11.76
C PRO A 308 -8.96 16.69 13.04
N GLU A 309 -7.87 15.95 12.91
CA GLU A 309 -7.12 15.30 13.99
C GLU A 309 -6.52 16.33 14.96
N GLU A 310 -6.14 17.52 14.47
CA GLU A 310 -5.61 18.60 15.30
C GLU A 310 -6.71 19.49 15.90
N GLU A 311 -7.90 19.52 15.29
CA GLU A 311 -9.04 20.30 15.79
C GLU A 311 -9.72 19.66 17.01
N GLY A 312 -9.87 18.33 17.02
CA GLY A 312 -10.66 17.61 18.03
C GLY A 312 -9.92 16.54 18.85
N GLY A 313 -8.73 16.12 18.44
CA GLY A 313 -8.00 15.01 19.08
C GLY A 313 -7.15 15.44 20.29
N SER A 314 -7.16 14.62 21.35
CA SER A 314 -6.13 14.66 22.38
C SER A 314 -4.91 13.88 21.88
N PRO A 315 -3.68 14.42 21.96
CA PRO A 315 -2.50 13.71 21.49
C PRO A 315 -2.25 12.47 22.34
N GLU A 316 -2.11 11.30 21.71
CA GLU A 316 -1.79 10.05 22.39
C GLU A 316 -0.27 9.86 22.53
N THR A 317 0.49 10.47 21.61
CA THR A 317 1.95 10.40 21.59
C THR A 317 2.61 11.78 21.72
N ALA A 318 3.88 11.78 22.14
CA ALA A 318 4.68 13.01 22.20
C ALA A 318 4.89 13.65 20.81
N ILE A 319 4.91 12.85 19.74
CA ILE A 319 5.04 13.31 18.36
C ILE A 319 3.78 14.05 17.92
N GLU A 320 2.59 13.53 18.25
CA GLU A 320 1.32 14.21 17.96
C GLU A 320 1.17 15.51 18.75
N ALA A 321 1.60 15.53 20.01
CA ALA A 321 1.60 16.77 20.81
C ALA A 321 2.50 17.84 20.19
N ALA A 322 3.68 17.43 19.69
CA ALA A 322 4.60 18.33 18.99
C ALA A 322 4.01 18.82 17.66
N LEU A 323 3.38 17.93 16.88
CA LEU A 323 2.74 18.26 15.61
C LEU A 323 1.61 19.26 15.81
N LYS A 324 0.76 19.06 16.83
CA LYS A 324 -0.32 19.97 17.20
C LYS A 324 0.16 21.37 17.53
N SER A 325 1.26 21.47 18.28
CA SER A 325 1.90 22.76 18.60
C SER A 325 2.39 23.46 17.34
N ILE A 326 3.08 22.73 16.47
CA ILE A 326 3.58 23.28 15.19
C ILE A 326 2.41 23.74 14.32
N ALA A 327 1.33 22.95 14.26
CA ALA A 327 0.16 23.26 13.47
C ALA A 327 -0.56 24.54 13.95
N ALA A 328 -0.62 24.78 15.26
CA ALA A 328 -1.14 26.02 15.82
C ALA A 328 -0.26 27.24 15.46
N ASP A 329 1.07 27.06 15.49
CA ASP A 329 2.04 28.12 15.24
C ASP A 329 2.17 28.51 13.76
N LEU A 330 1.68 27.69 12.84
CA LEU A 330 1.68 27.93 11.38
C LEU A 330 0.96 29.21 10.94
N SER A 331 0.03 29.70 11.76
CA SER A 331 -0.70 30.95 11.50
C SER A 331 0.20 32.18 11.52
N SER A 332 1.42 32.07 12.08
CA SER A 332 2.36 33.18 12.25
C SER A 332 3.49 33.12 11.19
N PRO A 333 3.65 34.13 10.31
CA PRO A 333 4.69 34.10 9.27
C PRO A 333 6.14 33.99 9.77
N GLN A 334 6.40 34.41 11.01
CA GLN A 334 7.73 34.37 11.61
C GLN A 334 8.19 32.96 12.01
N THR A 335 7.27 31.98 12.10
CA THR A 335 7.58 30.63 12.59
C THR A 335 7.86 29.64 11.46
N TRP A 336 7.51 29.95 10.21
CA TRP A 336 7.57 28.98 9.09
C TRP A 336 8.93 28.32 8.90
N ALA A 337 10.03 29.05 9.04
CA ALA A 337 11.38 28.49 8.91
C ALA A 337 11.72 27.53 10.07
N ALA A 338 11.26 27.84 11.29
CA ALA A 338 11.42 26.96 12.44
C ALA A 338 10.52 25.72 12.35
N SER A 339 9.28 25.89 11.86
CA SER A 339 8.32 24.81 11.63
C SER A 339 8.83 23.80 10.59
N GLU A 340 9.48 24.25 9.51
CA GLU A 340 10.11 23.35 8.53
C GLU A 340 11.13 22.41 9.18
N GLN A 341 12.05 22.96 9.97
CA GLN A 341 13.08 22.16 10.65
C GLN A 341 12.48 21.23 11.70
N ALA A 342 11.46 21.69 12.44
CA ALA A 342 10.76 20.87 13.42
C ALA A 342 10.02 19.69 12.77
N LEU A 343 9.35 19.91 11.64
CA LEU A 343 8.64 18.86 10.89
C LEU A 343 9.61 17.83 10.28
N LEU A 344 10.75 18.27 9.75
CA LEU A 344 11.78 17.35 9.24
C LEU A 344 12.39 16.50 10.36
N ASN A 345 12.59 17.06 11.56
CA ASN A 345 13.04 16.31 12.71
C ASN A 345 11.99 15.26 13.12
N LEU A 346 10.70 15.64 13.19
CA LEU A 346 9.61 14.69 13.46
C LEU A 346 9.53 13.58 12.43
N LEU A 347 9.77 13.89 11.15
CA LEU A 347 9.81 12.89 10.08
C LEU A 347 10.92 11.84 10.29
N SER A 348 12.05 12.22 10.89
CA SER A 348 13.13 11.28 11.22
C SER A 348 12.85 10.40 12.44
N LEU A 349 11.87 10.78 13.26
CA LEU A 349 11.52 10.12 14.52
C LEU A 349 10.25 9.27 14.44
N THR A 350 9.48 9.40 13.35
CA THR A 350 8.24 8.63 13.15
C THR A 350 8.50 7.32 12.43
N GLU A 351 7.81 6.27 12.87
CA GLU A 351 7.74 4.97 12.16
C GLU A 351 6.32 4.70 11.62
N SER A 352 5.37 5.59 11.90
CA SER A 352 3.96 5.45 11.49
C SER A 352 3.70 6.17 10.16
N SER A 353 3.15 5.45 9.19
CA SER A 353 2.77 5.98 7.87
C SER A 353 1.67 7.03 7.95
N GLU A 354 0.78 6.96 8.95
CA GLU A 354 -0.28 7.94 9.16
C GLU A 354 0.28 9.28 9.66
N LEU A 355 1.21 9.23 10.62
CA LEU A 355 1.90 10.42 11.12
C LEU A 355 2.82 11.02 10.06
N GLU A 356 3.48 10.20 9.24
CA GLU A 356 4.24 10.67 8.08
C GLU A 356 3.36 11.47 7.13
N ALA A 357 2.16 10.98 6.78
CA ALA A 357 1.24 11.69 5.89
C ALA A 357 0.80 13.04 6.49
N ARG A 358 0.52 13.10 7.79
CA ARG A 358 0.19 14.35 8.50
C ARG A 358 1.37 15.34 8.48
N ILE A 359 2.58 14.87 8.78
CA ILE A 359 3.80 15.68 8.76
C ILE A 359 4.05 16.22 7.34
N PHE A 360 3.92 15.39 6.30
CA PHE A 360 4.06 15.81 4.92
C PHE A 360 3.01 16.84 4.48
N PHE A 361 1.77 16.73 4.98
CA PHE A 361 0.73 17.73 4.72
C PHE A 361 1.11 19.10 5.28
N TYR A 362 1.53 19.17 6.54
CA TYR A 362 1.96 20.43 7.16
C TYR A 362 3.26 20.97 6.56
N LEU A 363 4.20 20.09 6.21
CA LEU A 363 5.43 20.48 5.53
C LEU A 363 5.13 21.12 4.16
N GLY A 364 4.18 20.56 3.41
CA GLY A 364 3.71 21.13 2.14
C GLY A 364 3.16 22.55 2.31
N GLN A 365 2.39 22.81 3.37
CA GLN A 365 1.89 24.16 3.66
C GLN A 365 3.01 25.13 4.03
N VAL A 366 3.94 24.74 4.90
CA VAL A 366 5.11 25.57 5.27
C VAL A 366 5.91 25.96 4.02
N LEU A 367 6.27 24.97 3.20
CA LEU A 367 7.06 25.19 1.99
C LEU A 367 6.34 26.08 0.98
N PHE A 368 5.01 25.95 0.89
CA PHE A 368 4.18 26.83 0.07
C PHE A 368 4.27 28.29 0.53
N PHE A 369 4.14 28.55 1.83
CA PHE A 369 4.22 29.90 2.40
C PHE A 369 5.62 30.52 2.28
N GLN A 370 6.67 29.70 2.30
CA GLN A 370 8.04 30.13 2.03
C GLN A 370 8.34 30.36 0.53
N GLY A 371 7.41 30.07 -0.37
CA GLY A 371 7.59 30.21 -1.83
C GLY A 371 8.35 29.05 -2.50
N LYS A 372 8.69 27.98 -1.75
CA LYS A 372 9.34 26.76 -2.25
C LYS A 372 8.32 25.82 -2.90
N LYS A 373 7.71 26.28 -4.00
CA LYS A 373 6.56 25.62 -4.65
C LYS A 373 6.82 24.18 -5.10
N GLU A 374 8.00 23.89 -5.66
CA GLU A 374 8.36 22.55 -6.13
C GLU A 374 8.39 21.53 -4.98
N GLN A 375 9.01 21.91 -3.86
CA GLN A 375 9.12 21.08 -2.67
C GLN A 375 7.74 20.91 -2.01
N ALA A 376 6.93 21.98 -1.99
CA ALA A 376 5.56 21.91 -1.51
C ALA A 376 4.72 20.89 -2.28
N VAL A 377 4.85 20.83 -3.61
CA VAL A 377 4.15 19.83 -4.45
C VAL A 377 4.56 18.43 -4.04
N LEU A 378 5.87 18.16 -3.89
CA LEU A 378 6.36 16.84 -3.50
C LEU A 378 5.82 16.43 -2.12
N SER A 379 5.84 17.33 -1.14
CA SER A 379 5.29 17.05 0.19
C SER A 379 3.78 16.77 0.14
N PHE A 380 3.00 17.50 -0.65
CA PHE A 380 1.58 17.21 -0.82
C PHE A 380 1.30 15.90 -1.57
N LEU A 381 2.19 15.47 -2.47
CA LEU A 381 2.08 14.16 -3.10
C LEU A 381 2.35 13.02 -2.11
N MET A 382 3.31 13.19 -1.20
CA MET A 382 3.58 12.21 -0.14
C MET A 382 2.40 12.06 0.84
N ALA A 383 1.61 13.10 1.06
CA ALA A 383 0.42 13.07 1.91
C ALA A 383 -0.88 12.67 1.17
N ARG A 384 -0.83 12.48 -0.15
CA ARG A 384 -2.03 12.39 -1.00
C ARG A 384 -2.86 11.13 -0.78
N ASP A 385 -2.20 10.02 -0.48
CA ASP A 385 -2.87 8.73 -0.32
C ASP A 385 -3.82 8.75 0.88
N THR A 386 -3.47 9.49 1.94
CA THR A 386 -4.30 9.69 3.14
C THR A 386 -5.21 10.91 3.03
N TYR A 387 -4.69 12.06 2.58
CA TYR A 387 -5.39 13.35 2.58
C TYR A 387 -5.68 13.87 1.17
N TYR A 388 -6.35 13.05 0.36
CA TYR A 388 -6.57 13.35 -1.06
C TYR A 388 -7.30 14.69 -1.30
N VAL A 389 -8.35 14.99 -0.53
CA VAL A 389 -9.20 16.17 -0.75
C VAL A 389 -8.45 17.45 -0.42
N GLU A 390 -7.77 17.47 0.73
CA GLU A 390 -7.02 18.58 1.29
C GLU A 390 -5.81 18.88 0.40
N THR A 391 -5.00 17.86 0.09
CA THR A 391 -3.82 17.99 -0.78
C THR A 391 -4.19 18.46 -2.19
N THR A 392 -5.31 17.98 -2.76
CA THR A 392 -5.77 18.42 -4.08
C THR A 392 -6.13 19.91 -4.11
N ARG A 393 -6.69 20.46 -3.02
CA ARG A 393 -6.96 21.91 -2.93
C ARG A 393 -5.66 22.72 -2.98
N TRP A 394 -4.64 22.30 -2.23
CA TRP A 394 -3.34 22.96 -2.21
C TRP A 394 -2.58 22.82 -3.53
N LEU A 395 -2.59 21.64 -4.14
CA LEU A 395 -1.98 21.43 -5.47
C LEU A 395 -2.61 22.32 -6.54
N ARG A 396 -3.93 22.48 -6.54
CA ARG A 396 -4.62 23.41 -7.46
C ARG A 396 -4.18 24.86 -7.24
N ARG A 397 -3.96 25.28 -5.99
CA ARG A 397 -3.47 26.63 -5.67
C ARG A 397 -2.04 26.85 -6.16
N ILE A 398 -1.18 25.83 -6.07
CA ILE A 398 0.22 25.91 -6.53
C ILE A 398 0.30 25.97 -8.06
N LEU A 399 -0.50 25.15 -8.74
CA LEU A 399 -0.45 24.94 -10.19
C LEU A 399 -1.30 25.94 -10.99
N SER A 400 -2.15 26.74 -10.33
CA SER A 400 -2.89 27.81 -10.99
C SER A 400 -1.98 29.04 -11.22
N PRO A 401 -1.91 29.58 -12.46
CA PRO A 401 -1.10 30.75 -12.79
C PRO A 401 -1.61 32.07 -12.17
#